data_AF-A0A7V1BWW4-F1
#
_entry.id   AF-A0A7V1BWW4-F1
#
_cell.length_a   1.000
_cell.length_b   1.000
_cell.length_c   1.000
_cell.angle_alpha   90.00
_cell.angle_beta   90.00
_cell.angle_gamma   90.00
#
_symmetry.space_group_name_H-M   'P 1'
#
loop_
_entity.id
_entity.type
_entity.pdbx_description
1 polymer ?
#
loop_
_entity_poly.entity_id
_entity_poly.type
_entity_poly.pdbx_seq_one_letter_code
_entity_poly.pdbx_strand_id
1 'polypeptide(L)'
;MRRRMVNKYHAKKTTIDGIRFDSQREGRRYLDLKLLLRGKVISGLKLQVRFPLTINGFKICDYIADFTYEENGEQIIEDCKGMRTYHYKLKKKLMFAIYNITIKET
;
A
#
# COMPACT_ATOMS: atom_id res chain seq x y z
N MET A 1 -3.83 2.43 34.53
CA MET A 1 -4.06 1.43 33.46
C MET A 1 -4.11 2.15 32.11
N ARG A 2 -3.19 1.86 31.17
CA ARG A 2 -3.27 2.40 29.80
C ARG A 2 -4.42 1.72 29.06
N ARG A 3 -5.41 2.50 28.62
CA ARG A 3 -6.57 2.06 27.83
C ARG A 3 -6.02 1.41 26.55
N ARG A 4 -6.16 0.09 26.39
CA ARG A 4 -5.79 -0.63 25.17
C ARG A 4 -6.74 -0.13 24.07
N MET A 5 -6.26 0.77 23.21
CA MET A 5 -7.00 1.25 22.05
C MET A 5 -7.34 0.03 21.20
N VAL A 6 -8.59 -0.42 21.26
CA VAL A 6 -9.10 -1.44 20.36
C VAL A 6 -9.00 -0.81 18.98
N ASN A 7 -8.24 -1.44 18.09
CA ASN A 7 -8.07 -0.95 16.73
C ASN A 7 -9.49 -0.77 16.14
N LYS A 8 -9.83 0.42 15.65
CA LYS A 8 -11.21 0.82 15.28
C LYS A 8 -11.90 -0.15 14.30
N TYR A 9 -11.12 -1.02 13.68
CA TYR A 9 -11.53 -2.00 12.66
C TYR A 9 -11.22 -3.46 13.00
N HIS A 10 -10.84 -3.79 14.24
CA HIS A 10 -10.45 -5.15 14.67
C HIS A 10 -9.32 -5.79 13.84
N ALA A 11 -8.57 -5.00 13.07
CA ALA A 11 -7.46 -5.49 12.27
C ALA A 11 -6.35 -6.03 13.20
N LYS A 12 -6.02 -7.31 13.02
CA LYS A 12 -4.90 -7.97 13.69
C LYS A 12 -3.63 -7.62 12.94
N LYS A 13 -2.74 -6.87 13.60
CA LYS A 13 -1.39 -6.60 13.09
C LYS A 13 -0.61 -7.91 13.07
N THR A 14 0.27 -8.07 12.08
CA THR A 14 1.11 -9.27 11.95
C THR A 14 2.54 -8.87 11.63
N THR A 15 3.50 -9.72 11.99
CA THR A 15 4.91 -9.54 11.65
C THR A 15 5.35 -10.75 10.84
N ILE A 16 5.89 -10.53 9.64
CA ILE A 16 6.38 -11.58 8.73
C ILE A 16 7.73 -11.12 8.21
N ASP A 17 8.75 -11.98 8.25
CA ASP A 17 10.14 -11.63 7.87
C ASP A 17 10.69 -10.38 8.60
N GLY A 18 10.25 -10.14 9.84
CA GLY A 18 10.61 -8.93 10.61
C GLY A 18 9.87 -7.66 10.19
N ILE A 19 9.01 -7.71 9.16
CA ILE A 19 8.21 -6.59 8.66
C ILE A 19 6.85 -6.59 9.34
N ARG A 20 6.46 -5.43 9.88
CA ARG A 20 5.17 -5.24 10.55
C ARG A 20 4.12 -4.76 9.55
N PHE A 21 3.02 -5.49 9.46
CA PHE A 21 1.84 -5.17 8.64
C PHE A 21 0.69 -4.70 9.52
N ASP A 22 -0.11 -3.77 9.01
CA ASP A 22 -1.24 -3.20 9.76
C ASP A 22 -2.45 -4.14 9.77
N SER A 23 -2.49 -5.12 8.86
CA SER A 23 -3.50 -6.16 8.82
C SER A 23 -2.96 -7.54 8.41
N GLN A 24 -3.65 -8.61 8.83
CA GLN A 24 -3.36 -9.96 8.37
C GLN A 24 -3.50 -10.13 6.85
N ARG A 25 -4.42 -9.40 6.21
CA ARG A 25 -4.60 -9.48 4.76
C ARG A 25 -3.38 -8.94 4.02
N GLU A 26 -2.87 -7.78 4.45
CA GLU A 26 -1.66 -7.19 3.89
C GLU A 26 -0.47 -8.16 4.04
N GLY A 27 -0.31 -8.78 5.21
CA GLY A 27 0.72 -9.79 5.42
C GLY A 27 0.55 -11.04 4.54
N ARG A 28 -0.67 -11.52 4.31
CA ARG A 28 -0.93 -12.63 3.37
C ARG A 28 -0.59 -12.23 1.94
N ARG A 29 -1.00 -11.04 1.52
CA ARG A 29 -0.71 -10.54 0.17
C ARG A 29 0.79 -10.39 -0.07
N TYR A 30 1.55 -9.95 0.93
CA TYR A 30 3.00 -9.94 0.87
C TYR A 30 3.60 -11.34 0.61
N LEU A 31 3.09 -12.38 1.26
CA LEU A 31 3.53 -13.76 1.00
C LEU A 31 3.22 -14.20 -0.43
N ASP A 32 2.04 -13.88 -0.95
CA ASP A 32 1.67 -14.17 -2.34
C ASP A 32 2.60 -13.46 -3.33
N LEU A 33 2.87 -12.16 -3.12
CA LEU A 33 3.79 -11.38 -3.94
C LEU A 33 5.22 -11.94 -3.87
N LYS A 34 5.68 -12.43 -2.70
CA LYS A 34 6.97 -13.13 -2.60
C LYS A 34 7.01 -14.40 -3.44
N LEU A 35 5.93 -15.17 -3.50
CA LEU A 35 5.86 -16.37 -4.34
C LEU A 35 5.94 -15.99 -5.82
N LEU A 36 5.20 -14.96 -6.24
CA LEU A 36 5.25 -14.43 -7.61
C LEU A 36 6.64 -13.90 -7.98
N LEU A 37 7.30 -13.21 -7.05
CA LEU A 37 8.66 -12.70 -7.24
C LEU A 37 9.66 -13.86 -7.41
N ARG A 38 9.56 -14.91 -6.59
CA ARG A 38 10.38 -16.12 -6.72
C ARG A 38 10.14 -16.84 -8.05
N GLY A 39 8.88 -16.85 -8.49
CA GLY A 39 8.48 -17.40 -9.79
C GLY A 39 8.84 -16.50 -10.99
N LYS A 40 9.46 -15.33 -10.77
CA LYS A 40 9.78 -14.32 -11.80
C LYS A 40 8.56 -13.81 -12.58
N VAL A 41 7.36 -13.92 -12.00
CA VAL A 41 6.13 -13.33 -12.56
C VAL A 41 6.13 -11.83 -12.35
N ILE A 42 6.66 -11.39 -11.21
CA ILE A 42 6.90 -9.98 -10.90
C ILE A 42 8.37 -9.76 -10.57
N SER A 43 8.82 -8.51 -10.61
CA SER A 43 10.15 -8.09 -10.17
C SER A 43 10.05 -6.82 -9.31
N GLY A 44 11.18 -6.42 -8.71
CA GLY A 44 11.28 -5.10 -8.07
C GLY A 44 10.32 -4.85 -6.89
N LEU A 45 9.87 -5.89 -6.18
CA LEU A 45 8.95 -5.77 -5.04
C LEU A 45 9.54 -4.87 -3.94
N LYS A 46 8.84 -3.77 -3.66
CA LYS A 46 9.11 -2.83 -2.57
C LYS A 46 7.86 -2.65 -1.73
N LEU A 47 8.05 -2.37 -0.45
CA LEU A 47 6.98 -2.17 0.52
C LEU A 47 6.97 -0.72 0.99
N GLN A 48 5.79 -0.21 1.36
CA GLN A 48 5.62 1.09 2.01
C GLN A 48 6.26 2.26 1.24
N VAL A 49 6.13 2.24 -0.10
CA VAL A 49 6.74 3.25 -0.98
C VAL A 49 5.99 4.57 -0.88
N ARG A 50 6.72 5.65 -0.66
CA ARG A 50 6.19 7.01 -0.46
C ARG A 50 6.16 7.79 -1.77
N PHE A 51 5.02 8.39 -2.06
CA PHE A 51 4.77 9.29 -3.18
C PHE A 51 4.37 10.68 -2.65
N PRO A 52 5.20 11.72 -2.81
CA PRO A 52 4.94 13.06 -2.30
C PRO A 52 3.97 13.84 -3.21
N LEU A 53 2.70 13.93 -2.84
CA LEU A 53 1.68 14.63 -3.61
C LEU A 53 1.86 16.15 -3.47
N THR A 54 2.43 16.77 -4.51
CA THR A 54 2.77 18.20 -4.56
C THR A 54 2.08 18.86 -5.74
N ILE A 55 1.48 20.02 -5.54
CA ILE A 55 0.80 20.82 -6.57
C ILE A 55 1.34 22.25 -6.50
N ASN A 56 1.78 22.81 -7.63
CA ASN A 56 2.33 24.17 -7.71
C ASN A 56 3.45 24.44 -6.69
N GLY A 57 4.30 23.45 -6.41
CA GLY A 57 5.39 23.56 -5.42
C GLY A 57 4.97 23.38 -3.95
N PHE A 58 3.66 23.24 -3.66
CA PHE A 58 3.16 23.02 -2.31
C PHE A 58 2.91 21.54 -2.04
N LYS A 59 3.52 20.99 -0.98
CA LYS A 59 3.26 19.62 -0.54
C LYS A 59 1.88 19.53 0.09
N ILE A 60 0.99 18.76 -0.54
CA ILE A 60 -0.37 18.51 -0.05
C ILE A 60 -0.33 17.41 1.02
N CYS A 61 0.22 16.24 0.67
CA CYS A 61 0.43 15.13 1.60
C CYS A 61 1.32 14.06 0.99
N ASP A 62 1.63 13.00 1.75
CA ASP A 62 2.21 11.78 1.20
C ASP A 62 1.11 10.73 0.96
N TYR A 63 1.19 10.05 -0.18
CA TYR A 63 0.58 8.74 -0.40
C TYR A 63 1.63 7.66 -0.11
N ILE A 64 1.28 6.65 0.66
CA ILE A 64 2.17 5.54 0.99
C ILE A 64 1.49 4.28 0.48
N ALA A 65 2.07 3.63 -0.51
CA ALA A 65 1.57 2.38 -1.07
C ALA A 65 2.03 1.19 -0.24
N ASP A 66 1.17 0.20 -0.03
CA ASP A 66 1.55 -1.03 0.68
C ASP A 66 2.63 -1.77 -0.12
N PHE A 67 2.43 -1.90 -1.45
CA PHE A 67 3.34 -2.59 -2.35
C PHE A 67 3.55 -1.84 -3.66
N THR A 68 4.78 -1.91 -4.19
CA THR A 68 5.07 -1.56 -5.59
C THR A 68 5.94 -2.63 -6.21
N TYR A 69 5.67 -3.00 -7.44
CA TYR A 69 6.43 -4.03 -8.16
C TYR A 69 6.25 -3.84 -9.67
N GLU A 70 7.04 -4.55 -10.47
CA GLU A 70 6.86 -4.61 -11.92
C GLU A 70 6.21 -5.93 -12.32
N GLU A 71 5.25 -5.87 -13.23
CA GLU A 71 4.53 -7.02 -13.78
C GLU A 71 4.30 -6.75 -15.27
N ASN A 72 4.73 -7.65 -16.16
CA ASN A 72 4.63 -7.49 -17.62
C ASN A 72 5.21 -6.17 -18.18
N GLY A 73 6.25 -5.62 -17.55
CA GLY A 73 6.87 -4.36 -17.98
C GLY A 73 6.18 -3.09 -17.49
N GLU A 74 5.12 -3.21 -16.69
CA GLU A 74 4.41 -2.08 -16.09
C GLU A 74 4.66 -1.99 -14.59
N GLN A 75 4.77 -0.77 -14.08
CA GLN A 75 4.86 -0.53 -12.65
C GLN A 75 3.48 -0.60 -12.01
N ILE A 76 3.30 -1.55 -11.09
CA ILE A 76 2.08 -1.73 -10.32
C ILE A 76 2.25 -1.08 -8.94
N ILE A 77 1.28 -0.23 -8.58
CA ILE A 77 1.13 0.32 -7.23
C ILE A 77 -0.12 -0.33 -6.63
N GLU A 78 0.09 -1.19 -5.63
CA GLU A 78 -0.97 -1.99 -5.02
C GLU A 78 -1.18 -1.61 -3.54
N ASP A 79 -2.45 -1.58 -3.12
CA ASP A 79 -2.84 -1.26 -1.75
C ASP A 79 -3.96 -2.20 -1.26
N CYS A 80 -3.75 -2.81 -0.10
CA CYS A 80 -4.68 -3.74 0.53
C CYS A 80 -5.82 -2.99 1.23
N LYS A 81 -6.97 -2.83 0.56
CA LYS A 81 -8.11 -2.04 1.03
C LYS A 81 -9.30 -2.84 1.49
N GLY A 82 -9.67 -2.64 2.76
CA GLY A 82 -10.85 -3.25 3.39
C GLY A 82 -11.95 -2.21 3.39
N MET A 83 -11.73 -1.15 4.16
CA MET A 83 -12.55 0.05 4.13
C MET A 83 -11.88 1.16 3.30
N ARG A 84 -12.64 1.77 2.38
CA ARG A 84 -12.20 2.96 1.64
C ARG A 84 -12.65 4.21 2.38
N THR A 85 -11.76 4.77 3.20
CA THR A 85 -12.02 6.04 3.88
C THR A 85 -12.09 7.20 2.88
N TYR A 86 -12.74 8.30 3.27
CA TYR A 86 -12.78 9.51 2.44
C TYR A 86 -11.37 10.02 2.09
N HIS A 87 -10.47 10.02 3.07
CA HIS A 87 -9.08 10.46 2.88
C HIS A 87 -8.34 9.59 1.86
N TYR A 88 -8.54 8.27 1.92
CA TYR A 88 -7.96 7.36 0.93
C TYR A 88 -8.49 7.65 -0.48
N LYS A 89 -9.82 7.77 -0.64
CA LYS A 89 -10.42 8.08 -1.94
C LYS A 89 -9.88 9.38 -2.52
N LEU A 90 -9.70 10.42 -1.69
CA LEU A 90 -9.11 11.69 -2.11
C LEU A 90 -7.65 11.53 -2.55
N LYS A 91 -6.82 10.87 -1.73
CA LYS A 91 -5.40 10.67 -2.09
C LYS A 91 -5.23 9.78 -3.33
N LYS A 92 -6.11 8.80 -3.55
CA LYS A 92 -6.13 7.99 -4.78
C LYS A 92 -6.41 8.85 -6.02
N LYS A 93 -7.38 9.78 -5.93
CA LYS A 93 -7.64 10.73 -7.02
C LYS A 93 -6.45 11.65 -7.27
N LEU A 94 -5.78 12.11 -6.22
CA LEU A 94 -4.57 12.93 -6.33
C LEU A 94 -3.40 12.17 -6.97
N MET A 95 -3.19 10.90 -6.61
CA MET A 95 -2.18 10.05 -7.26
C MET A 95 -2.40 9.97 -8.77
N PHE A 96 -3.65 9.78 -9.19
CA PHE A 96 -3.98 9.79 -10.61
C PHE A 96 -3.77 11.17 -11.24
N ALA A 97 -4.26 12.25 -10.63
CA ALA A 97 -4.15 13.59 -11.19
C ALA A 97 -2.70 14.10 -11.31
N ILE A 98 -1.82 13.73 -10.36
CA ILE A 98 -0.43 14.24 -10.30
C ILE A 98 0.53 13.34 -11.08
N TYR A 99 0.37 12.02 -10.99
CA TYR A 99 1.33 11.07 -11.56
C TYR A 99 0.77 10.21 -12.69
N ASN A 100 -0.53 10.34 -13.02
CA ASN A 100 -1.23 9.44 -13.93
C ASN A 100 -1.15 7.96 -13.49
N ILE A 101 -1.05 7.71 -12.18
CA ILE A 101 -0.94 6.36 -11.60
C ILE A 101 -2.31 5.93 -11.06
N THR A 102 -2.78 4.77 -11.53
CA THR A 102 -3.96 4.10 -10.97
C THR A 102 -3.53 3.07 -9.93
N ILE A 103 -4.13 3.14 -8.74
CA ILE A 103 -3.85 2.20 -7.64
C ILE A 103 -4.72 0.95 -7.79
N LYS A 104 -4.05 -0.22 -7.84
CA LYS A 104 -4.66 -1.55 -7.72
C LYS A 104 -5.06 -1.80 -6.27
N GLU A 105 -6.30 -2.19 -6.05
CA GLU A 105 -6.83 -2.47 -4.70
C GLU A 105 -7.10 -3.96 -4.51
N THR A 106 -6.67 -4.51 -3.37
CA THR A 106 -6.89 -5.92 -2.96
C THR A 106 -7.47 -6.07 -1.55
#